data_AF-A0A4Y2JKL0-F1
#
_entry.id   AF-A0A4Y2JKL0-F1
#
_cell.length_a   1.000
_cell.length_b   1.000
_cell.length_c   1.000
_cell.angle_alpha   90.00
_cell.angle_beta   90.00
_cell.angle_gamma   90.00
#
_symmetry.space_group_name_H-M   'P 1'
#
loop_
_entity.id
_entity.type
_entity.pdbx_description
1 polymer ?
#
loop_
_entity_poly.entity_id
_entity_poly.type
_entity_poly.pdbx_seq_one_letter_code
_entity_poly.pdbx_strand_id
1 'polypeptide(L)'
;MVEIGEGKKVKSPGINLRFVDTFKFMACSLENLAKNVKDFRETAKYFPKDKLDLVTRKGVYPYDYMDSWEKCEETRLPNKKDFYNQMTESHISHKDYAHAKTVWKTFGIKNLGEYSNLYVKTDVLILADVM
;
A
#
# COMPACT_ATOMS: atom_id res chain seq x y z
N MET A 1 -24.76 50.10 30.98
CA MET A 1 -23.31 49.85 30.82
C MET A 1 -23.10 48.38 31.05
N VAL A 2 -22.87 47.60 30.00
CA VAL A 2 -22.49 46.19 30.10
C VAL A 2 -21.13 46.09 29.44
N GLU A 3 -20.13 45.77 30.24
CA GLU A 3 -18.73 45.69 29.85
C GLU A 3 -18.51 44.51 28.91
N ILE A 4 -17.68 44.76 27.90
CA ILE A 4 -17.31 43.81 26.85
C ILE A 4 -16.24 42.88 27.45
N GLY A 5 -16.64 41.65 27.80
CA GLY A 5 -15.72 40.60 28.22
C GLY A 5 -14.84 40.14 27.05
N GLU A 6 -13.52 40.28 27.23
CA GLU A 6 -12.48 39.96 26.25
C GLU A 6 -12.62 38.54 25.68
N GLY A 7 -12.76 38.46 24.35
CA GLY A 7 -12.71 37.21 23.62
C GLY A 7 -11.31 36.58 23.71
N LYS A 8 -11.14 35.57 24.57
CA LYS A 8 -9.94 34.73 24.59
C LYS A 8 -9.82 33.99 23.26
N LYS A 9 -8.90 34.43 22.39
CA LYS A 9 -8.43 33.63 21.25
C LYS A 9 -7.66 32.42 21.79
N VAL A 10 -8.29 31.26 21.78
CA VAL A 10 -7.60 29.98 22.00
C VAL A 10 -6.69 29.75 20.80
N LYS A 11 -5.37 29.80 20.99
CA LYS A 11 -4.41 29.37 19.98
C LYS A 11 -4.53 27.85 19.85
N SER A 12 -5.16 27.39 18.78
CA SER A 12 -5.04 26.01 18.33
C SER A 12 -3.56 25.73 18.03
N PRO A 13 -2.96 24.63 18.54
CA PRO A 13 -1.59 24.28 18.19
C PRO A 13 -1.50 24.15 16.66
N GLY A 14 -0.59 24.92 16.06
CA GLY A 14 -0.36 24.86 14.62
C GLY A 14 0.19 23.48 14.25
N ILE A 15 -0.48 22.81 13.31
CA ILE A 15 0.02 21.55 12.75
C ILE A 15 1.18 21.89 11.81
N ASN A 16 2.36 21.33 12.06
CA ASN A 16 3.49 21.41 11.13
C ASN A 16 3.56 20.10 10.33
N LEU A 17 3.38 20.18 9.02
CA LEU A 17 3.43 19.05 8.10
C LEU A 17 4.70 19.14 7.26
N ARG A 18 5.51 18.08 7.27
CA ARG A 18 6.70 17.95 6.43
C ARG A 18 6.59 16.70 5.56
N PHE A 19 6.67 16.88 4.25
CA PHE A 19 6.81 15.78 3.31
C PHE A 19 8.28 15.38 3.21
N VAL A 20 8.55 14.07 3.33
CA VAL A 20 9.89 13.49 3.25
C VAL A 20 9.93 12.55 2.07
N ASP A 21 10.92 12.73 1.20
CA ASP A 21 11.20 11.84 0.09
C ASP A 21 12.21 10.78 0.53
N THR A 22 11.73 9.56 0.74
CA THR A 22 12.54 8.42 1.21
C THR A 22 13.60 8.02 0.18
N PHE A 23 13.37 8.26 -1.12
CA PHE A 23 14.32 7.92 -2.17
C PHE A 23 15.62 8.73 -2.09
N LYS A 24 15.59 9.93 -1.47
CA LYS A 24 16.80 10.74 -1.21
C LYS A 24 17.76 10.10 -0.21
N PHE A 25 17.27 9.21 0.65
CA PHE A 25 18.07 8.55 1.69
C PHE A 25 18.28 7.07 1.39
N MET A 26 17.33 6.45 0.69
CA MET A 26 17.30 5.03 0.37
C MET A 26 17.00 4.85 -1.12
N ALA A 27 18.02 5.02 -1.96
CA ALA A 27 17.92 4.93 -3.43
C ALA A 27 17.81 3.46 -3.91
N CYS A 28 16.83 2.72 -3.40
CA CYS A 28 16.56 1.33 -3.78
C CYS A 28 15.05 1.07 -3.85
N SER A 29 14.65 0.06 -4.63
CA SER A 29 13.24 -0.32 -4.72
C SER A 29 12.73 -0.88 -3.39
N LEU A 30 11.42 -0.71 -3.12
CA LEU A 30 10.78 -1.31 -1.95
C LEU A 30 11.01 -2.83 -1.86
N GLU A 31 11.06 -3.51 -3.01
CA GLU A 31 11.35 -4.94 -3.08
C GLU A 31 12.72 -5.29 -2.49
N ASN A 32 13.74 -4.49 -2.81
CA ASN A 32 15.10 -4.72 -2.34
C ASN A 32 15.26 -4.28 -0.88
N LEU A 33 14.56 -3.23 -0.47
CA LEU A 33 14.55 -2.78 0.92
C LEU A 33 13.89 -3.84 1.83
N ALA A 34 12.73 -4.37 1.44
CA ALA A 34 12.01 -5.40 2.19
C ALA A 34 12.85 -6.67 2.41
N LYS A 35 13.70 -7.06 1.45
CA LYS A 35 14.61 -8.21 1.60
C LYS A 35 15.64 -8.05 2.73
N ASN A 36 15.93 -6.82 3.14
CA ASN A 36 16.88 -6.53 4.21
C ASN A 36 16.22 -6.37 5.60
N VAL A 37 14.89 -6.35 5.65
CA VAL A 37 14.13 -6.27 6.91
C VAL A 37 14.14 -7.64 7.57
N LYS A 38 14.65 -7.71 8.81
CA LYS A 38 14.70 -8.96 9.60
C LYS A 38 13.42 -9.23 10.37
N ASP A 39 12.74 -8.16 10.80
CA ASP A 39 11.54 -8.23 11.62
C ASP A 39 10.52 -7.21 11.12
N PHE A 40 9.36 -7.69 10.69
CA PHE A 40 8.26 -6.87 10.16
C PHE A 40 7.29 -6.53 11.30
N ARG A 41 7.80 -5.80 12.30
CA ARG A 41 7.09 -5.51 13.54
C ARG A 41 5.80 -4.72 13.30
N GLU A 42 5.81 -3.74 12.43
CA GLU A 42 4.66 -2.91 12.10
C GLU A 42 3.64 -3.70 11.27
N THR A 43 4.10 -4.44 10.26
CA THR A 43 3.21 -5.32 9.47
C THR A 43 2.55 -6.40 10.33
N ALA A 44 3.29 -6.99 11.28
CA ALA A 44 2.80 -8.02 12.21
C ALA A 44 1.71 -7.55 13.18
N LYS A 45 1.52 -6.24 13.36
CA LYS A 45 0.39 -5.70 14.15
C LYS A 45 -0.94 -5.81 13.43
N TYR A 46 -0.93 -5.89 12.09
CA TYR A 46 -2.14 -5.84 11.27
C TYR A 46 -2.45 -7.15 10.55
N PHE A 47 -1.49 -8.07 10.50
CA PHE A 47 -1.63 -9.35 9.81
C PHE A 47 -1.23 -10.50 10.73
N PRO A 48 -1.99 -11.62 10.71
CA PRO A 48 -1.63 -12.80 11.49
C PRO A 48 -0.38 -13.45 10.91
N LYS A 49 0.38 -14.15 11.76
CA LYS A 49 1.70 -14.70 11.41
C LYS A 49 1.67 -15.63 10.20
N ASP A 50 0.62 -16.42 10.04
CA ASP A 50 0.42 -17.37 8.93
C ASP A 50 0.20 -16.67 7.57
N LYS A 51 -0.08 -15.36 7.57
CA LYS A 51 -0.28 -14.57 6.35
C LYS A 51 0.85 -13.58 6.08
N LEU A 52 1.84 -13.47 6.98
CA LEU A 52 2.91 -12.48 6.85
C LEU A 52 3.72 -12.66 5.58
N ASP A 53 4.06 -13.89 5.22
CA ASP A 53 4.83 -14.18 4.00
C ASP A 53 4.14 -13.69 2.71
N LEU A 54 2.82 -13.52 2.74
CA LEU A 54 2.06 -13.00 1.61
C LEU A 54 2.09 -11.47 1.51
N VAL A 55 2.43 -10.76 2.58
CA VAL A 55 2.32 -9.30 2.71
C VAL A 55 3.64 -8.60 3.02
N THR A 56 4.73 -9.33 3.23
CA THR A 56 6.08 -8.79 3.50
C THR A 56 6.97 -8.72 2.26
N ARG A 57 6.52 -9.29 1.13
CA ARG A 57 7.15 -9.10 -0.17
C ARG A 57 6.43 -8.01 -0.96
N LYS A 58 7.12 -7.42 -1.96
CA LYS A 58 6.53 -6.44 -2.87
C LYS A 58 5.20 -6.97 -3.44
N GLY A 59 4.15 -6.15 -3.29
CA GLY A 59 2.84 -6.43 -3.82
C GLY A 59 2.82 -6.46 -5.36
N VAL A 60 1.85 -7.19 -5.90
CA VAL A 60 1.64 -7.34 -7.33
C VAL A 60 0.36 -6.62 -7.72
N TYR A 61 0.46 -5.58 -8.54
CA TYR A 61 -0.67 -4.70 -8.81
C TYR A 61 -0.80 -4.38 -10.30
N PRO A 62 -2.01 -4.39 -10.89
CA PRO A 62 -2.21 -4.11 -12.30
C PRO A 62 -2.40 -2.59 -12.50
N TYR A 63 -1.30 -1.83 -12.44
CA TYR A 63 -1.34 -0.36 -12.45
C TYR A 63 -2.06 0.21 -13.67
N ASP A 64 -1.68 -0.22 -14.86
CA ASP A 64 -2.25 0.30 -16.11
C ASP A 64 -3.69 -0.16 -16.32
N TYR A 65 -4.07 -1.29 -15.70
CA TYR A 65 -5.46 -1.72 -15.71
C TYR A 65 -6.31 -0.85 -14.79
N MET A 66 -5.82 -0.39 -13.64
CA MET A 66 -6.61 0.37 -12.66
C MET A 66 -6.71 1.87 -13.04
N ASP A 67 -7.26 2.14 -14.22
CA ASP A 67 -7.39 3.46 -14.86
C ASP A 67 -8.70 4.21 -14.54
N SER A 68 -9.65 3.58 -13.87
CA SER A 68 -10.96 4.15 -13.57
C SER A 68 -11.51 3.63 -12.24
N TRP A 69 -12.43 4.39 -11.64
CA TRP A 69 -13.00 4.03 -10.34
C TRP A 69 -13.96 2.84 -10.46
N GLU A 70 -14.65 2.70 -11.59
CA GLU A 70 -15.57 1.61 -11.87
C GLU A 70 -14.89 0.24 -11.78
N LYS A 71 -13.59 0.16 -12.09
CA LYS A 71 -12.81 -1.07 -11.97
C LYS A 71 -12.71 -1.55 -10.53
N CYS A 72 -12.78 -0.67 -9.54
CA CYS A 72 -12.81 -1.07 -8.13
C CYS A 72 -13.99 -1.99 -7.80
N GLU A 73 -15.10 -1.89 -8.54
CA GLU A 73 -16.29 -2.73 -8.35
C GLU A 73 -16.17 -4.09 -9.03
N GLU A 74 -15.15 -4.32 -9.87
CA GLU A 74 -14.96 -5.61 -10.53
C GLU A 74 -14.64 -6.70 -9.50
N THR A 75 -15.43 -7.77 -9.54
CA THR A 75 -15.39 -8.84 -8.53
C THR A 75 -14.43 -9.97 -8.85
N ARG A 76 -13.51 -9.75 -9.79
CA ARG A 76 -12.54 -10.76 -10.23
C ARG A 76 -11.17 -10.13 -10.39
N LEU A 77 -10.15 -10.93 -10.10
CA LEU A 77 -8.79 -10.57 -10.43
C LEU A 77 -8.65 -10.45 -11.97
N PRO A 78 -8.02 -9.38 -12.50
CA PRO A 78 -7.75 -9.22 -13.92
C PRO A 78 -6.94 -10.38 -14.47
N ASN A 79 -7.01 -10.61 -15.78
CA ASN A 79 -6.21 -11.68 -16.38
C ASN A 79 -4.73 -11.32 -16.33
N LYS A 80 -3.86 -12.33 -16.45
CA LYS A 80 -2.40 -12.13 -16.46
C LYS A 80 -1.93 -11.06 -17.46
N LYS A 81 -2.56 -10.99 -18.64
CA LYS A 81 -2.25 -10.00 -19.69
C LYS A 81 -2.53 -8.55 -19.25
N ASP A 82 -3.48 -8.37 -18.35
CA ASP A 82 -3.94 -7.06 -17.85
C ASP A 82 -2.99 -6.53 -16.75
N PHE A 83 -2.01 -7.33 -16.32
CA PHE A 83 -0.89 -6.91 -15.46
C PHE A 83 0.34 -6.47 -16.26
N TYR A 84 0.18 -6.16 -17.56
CA TYR A 84 1.27 -5.56 -18.32
C TYR A 84 1.65 -4.21 -17.71
N ASN A 85 2.94 -3.93 -17.64
CA ASN A 85 3.48 -2.68 -17.13
C ASN A 85 4.09 -1.90 -18.29
N GLN A 86 3.41 -0.85 -18.72
CA GLN A 86 3.83 0.03 -19.82
C GLN A 86 5.14 0.75 -19.53
N MET A 87 5.38 1.16 -18.28
CA MET A 87 6.61 1.87 -17.89
C MET A 87 7.87 1.01 -18.07
N THR A 88 7.74 -0.31 -17.93
CA THR A 88 8.86 -1.27 -18.09
C THR A 88 8.73 -2.14 -19.34
N GLU A 89 7.69 -1.92 -20.14
CA GLU A 89 7.29 -2.73 -21.29
C GLU A 89 7.35 -4.24 -21.03
N SER A 90 6.87 -4.66 -19.86
CA SER A 90 7.04 -6.05 -19.40
C SER A 90 5.74 -6.68 -18.91
N HIS A 91 5.61 -7.99 -19.18
CA HIS A 91 4.54 -8.80 -18.62
C HIS A 91 4.92 -9.29 -17.21
N ILE A 92 3.92 -9.39 -16.36
CA ILE A 92 4.06 -10.08 -15.08
C ILE A 92 4.56 -11.53 -15.24
N SER A 93 5.43 -11.95 -14.33
CA SER A 93 5.89 -13.33 -14.28
C SER A 93 4.75 -14.30 -13.89
N HIS A 94 4.86 -15.58 -14.25
CA HIS A 94 3.87 -16.58 -13.81
C HIS A 94 3.85 -16.73 -12.28
N LYS A 95 5.01 -16.60 -11.63
CA LYS A 95 5.15 -16.69 -10.17
C LYS A 95 4.43 -15.54 -9.47
N ASP A 96 4.56 -14.32 -9.99
CA ASP A 96 3.92 -13.16 -9.39
C ASP A 96 2.41 -13.14 -9.63
N TYR A 97 1.96 -13.58 -10.80
CA TYR A 97 0.52 -13.76 -11.03
C TYR A 97 -0.08 -14.86 -10.15
N ALA A 98 0.64 -15.97 -9.93
CA ALA A 98 0.22 -17.01 -8.99
C ALA A 98 0.16 -16.49 -7.54
N HIS A 99 1.10 -15.62 -7.17
CA HIS A 99 1.09 -14.93 -5.88
C HIS A 99 -0.14 -14.02 -5.73
N ALA A 100 -0.44 -13.17 -6.73
CA ALA A 100 -1.64 -12.31 -6.72
C ALA A 100 -2.94 -13.12 -6.54
N LYS A 101 -3.07 -14.26 -7.25
CA LYS A 101 -4.21 -15.18 -7.06
C LYS A 101 -4.28 -15.75 -5.64
N THR A 102 -3.12 -16.07 -5.06
CA THR A 102 -3.04 -16.61 -3.69
C THR A 102 -3.46 -15.56 -2.67
N VAL A 103 -2.99 -14.31 -2.82
CA VAL A 103 -3.40 -13.17 -2.00
C VAL A 103 -4.91 -12.95 -2.12
N TRP A 104 -5.43 -12.83 -3.35
CA TRP A 104 -6.86 -12.67 -3.62
C TRP A 104 -7.72 -13.69 -2.86
N LYS A 105 -7.35 -14.98 -2.97
CA LYS A 105 -8.08 -16.07 -2.30
C LYS A 105 -7.91 -16.05 -0.78
N THR A 106 -6.69 -15.85 -0.27
CA THR A 106 -6.35 -15.97 1.16
C THR A 106 -6.95 -14.85 2.01
N PHE A 107 -7.10 -13.66 1.42
CA PHE A 107 -7.72 -12.51 2.06
C PHE A 107 -9.22 -12.39 1.75
N GLY A 108 -9.80 -13.30 0.96
CA GLY A 108 -11.23 -13.32 0.67
C GLY A 108 -11.69 -12.06 -0.07
N ILE A 109 -10.84 -11.54 -0.96
CA ILE A 109 -11.04 -10.26 -1.63
C ILE A 109 -12.21 -10.37 -2.59
N LYS A 110 -13.16 -9.43 -2.46
CA LYS A 110 -14.44 -9.46 -3.19
C LYS A 110 -14.40 -8.65 -4.46
N ASN A 111 -13.63 -7.57 -4.47
CA ASN A 111 -13.52 -6.67 -5.61
C ASN A 111 -12.12 -6.02 -5.68
N LEU A 112 -11.83 -5.35 -6.81
CA LEU A 112 -10.52 -4.74 -6.99
C LEU A 112 -10.27 -3.57 -6.03
N GLY A 113 -11.30 -2.88 -5.55
CA GLY A 113 -11.14 -1.84 -4.53
C GLY A 113 -10.58 -2.39 -3.22
N GLU A 114 -11.09 -3.54 -2.75
CA GLU A 114 -10.52 -4.25 -1.60
C GLU A 114 -9.08 -4.73 -1.88
N TYR A 115 -8.78 -5.16 -3.10
CA TYR A 115 -7.41 -5.51 -3.53
C TYR A 115 -6.45 -4.31 -3.45
N SER A 116 -6.89 -3.15 -3.94
CA SER A 116 -6.14 -1.88 -3.87
C SER A 116 -5.89 -1.46 -2.44
N ASN A 117 -6.91 -1.52 -1.58
CA ASN A 117 -6.77 -1.20 -0.16
C ASN A 117 -5.74 -2.10 0.53
N LEU A 118 -5.77 -3.40 0.23
CA LEU A 118 -4.77 -4.32 0.76
C LEU A 118 -3.37 -3.97 0.26
N TYR A 119 -3.20 -3.79 -1.07
CA TYR A 119 -1.92 -3.45 -1.69
C TYR A 119 -1.30 -2.17 -1.09
N VAL A 120 -2.08 -1.09 -0.99
CA VAL A 120 -1.61 0.18 -0.41
C VAL A 120 -1.25 0.01 1.06
N LYS A 121 -2.08 -0.71 1.82
CA LYS A 121 -1.81 -0.98 3.25
C LYS A 121 -0.51 -1.76 3.42
N THR A 122 -0.26 -2.78 2.61
CA THR A 122 0.98 -3.57 2.70
C THR A 122 2.20 -2.74 2.32
N ASP A 123 2.14 -1.95 1.26
CA ASP A 123 3.27 -1.11 0.84
C ASP A 123 3.63 -0.09 1.93
N VAL A 124 2.63 0.54 2.57
CA VAL A 124 2.85 1.49 3.67
C VAL A 124 3.45 0.81 4.90
N LEU A 125 2.98 -0.39 5.25
CA LEU A 125 3.49 -1.11 6.42
C LEU A 125 4.91 -1.62 6.20
N ILE A 126 5.22 -2.16 5.02
CA ILE A 126 6.58 -2.55 4.65
C ILE A 126 7.50 -1.31 4.70
N LEU A 127 7.06 -0.16 4.17
CA LEU A 127 7.84 1.08 4.27
C LEU A 127 8.08 1.51 5.71
N ALA A 128 7.09 1.34 6.59
CA ALA A 128 7.24 1.63 8.01
C ALA A 128 8.19 0.64 8.73
N ASP A 129 8.30 -0.60 8.26
CA ASP A 129 9.27 -1.58 8.76
C ASP A 129 10.69 -1.36 8.20
N VAL A 130 10.81 -0.72 7.04
CA VAL A 130 12.09 -0.37 6.40
C VAL A 130 12.73 0.88 7.04
N MET A 131 11.91 1.86 7.44
CA MET A 131 12.35 3.13 8.05
C MET A 131 12.62 3.02 9.54
#